data_AF-A0A1V9QL97-F1
#
_entry.id   AF-A0A1V9QL97-F1
#
_cell.length_a   1.000
_cell.length_b   1.000
_cell.length_c   1.000
_cell.angle_alpha   90.00
_cell.angle_beta   90.00
_cell.angle_gamma   90.00
#
_symmetry.space_group_name_H-M   'P 1'
#
loop_
_entity.id
_entity.type
_entity.pdbx_description
1 polymer ?
#
loop_
_entity_poly.entity_id
_entity_poly.type
_entity_poly.pdbx_seq_one_letter_code
_entity_poly.pdbx_strand_id
1 'polypeptide(L)'
;MELLHSEKRILKKLIKLSNGEIKEFAIDDLPFKYDFYFMKKLFSKNLINIRTEAKFIEIGNIEETTKISLTEYGLKYFKETTERNFNELKSFLIKSFFVPVVVSSLTTLLTMWVKSFF
;
A
#
# COMPACT_ATOMS: atom_id res chain seq x y z
N MET A 1 -11.74 10.00 -0.97
CA MET A 1 -11.11 9.99 -2.32
C MET A 1 -10.81 8.56 -2.71
N GLU A 2 -11.34 8.10 -3.84
CA GLU A 2 -11.05 6.76 -4.35
C GLU A 2 -9.95 6.78 -5.40
N LEU A 3 -9.05 5.81 -5.29
CA LEU A 3 -8.01 5.54 -6.27
C LEU A 3 -8.42 4.36 -7.16
N LEU A 4 -8.13 4.49 -8.46
CA LEU A 4 -8.28 3.39 -9.40
C LEU A 4 -7.30 2.26 -9.06
N HIS A 5 -7.59 1.04 -9.51
CA HIS A 5 -6.72 -0.11 -9.25
C HIS A 5 -5.28 0.11 -9.75
N SER A 6 -5.13 0.72 -10.93
CA SER A 6 -3.81 1.08 -11.50
C SER A 6 -3.07 2.14 -10.68
N GLU A 7 -3.77 3.16 -10.17
CA GLU A 7 -3.20 4.19 -9.30
C GLU A 7 -2.70 3.58 -7.98
N LYS A 8 -3.52 2.72 -7.35
CA LYS A 8 -3.15 1.97 -6.13
C LYS A 8 -1.92 1.10 -6.37
N ARG A 9 -1.84 0.43 -7.53
CA ARG A 9 -0.70 -0.43 -7.88
C ARG A 9 0.60 0.36 -7.98
N ILE A 10 0.57 1.51 -8.65
CA ILE A 10 1.75 2.38 -8.79
C ILE A 10 2.17 2.92 -7.41
N LEU A 11 1.22 3.47 -6.64
CA LEU A 11 1.49 4.01 -5.31
C LEU A 11 2.08 2.95 -4.36
N LYS A 12 1.54 1.72 -4.37
CA LYS A 12 2.06 0.59 -3.59
C LYS A 12 3.51 0.25 -3.96
N LYS A 13 3.84 0.25 -5.26
CA LYS A 13 5.20 -0.05 -5.72
C LYS A 13 6.17 1.05 -5.32
N LEU A 14 5.78 2.32 -5.45
CA LEU A 14 6.59 3.46 -5.01
C LEU A 14 6.88 3.40 -3.50
N ILE A 15 5.87 3.11 -2.67
CA ILE A 15 6.04 2.99 -1.22
C ILE A 15 6.92 1.81 -0.84
N LYS A 16 6.77 0.69 -1.55
CA LYS A 16 7.64 -0.47 -1.35
C LYS A 16 9.08 -0.14 -1.73
N LEU A 17 9.29 0.58 -2.83
CA LEU A 17 10.61 1.01 -3.28
C LEU A 17 11.25 2.00 -2.30
N SER A 18 10.44 2.88 -1.70
CA SER A 18 10.92 3.87 -0.72
C SER A 18 11.10 3.33 0.69
N ASN A 19 10.79 2.05 0.94
CA ASN A 19 10.71 1.46 2.27
C ASN A 19 9.83 2.25 3.25
N GLY A 20 8.78 2.92 2.75
CA GLY A 20 7.90 3.72 3.59
C GLY A 20 8.49 5.04 4.08
N GLU A 21 9.55 5.52 3.43
CA GLU A 21 10.14 6.84 3.63
C GLU A 21 9.87 7.76 2.43
N ILE A 22 10.07 9.07 2.60
CA ILE A 22 10.03 10.02 1.48
C ILE A 22 11.40 9.99 0.80
N LYS A 23 11.47 9.37 -0.37
CA LYS A 23 12.68 9.27 -1.21
C LYS A 23 12.38 9.74 -2.62
N GLU A 24 13.36 10.39 -3.21
CA GLU A 24 13.34 10.77 -4.62
C GLU A 24 13.96 9.66 -5.47
N PHE A 25 13.31 9.36 -6.59
CA PHE A 25 13.77 8.41 -7.58
C PHE A 25 13.75 9.09 -8.95
N ALA A 26 14.74 8.83 -9.80
CA ALA A 26 14.59 9.18 -11.21
C ALA A 26 13.44 8.34 -11.79
N ILE A 27 12.61 8.97 -12.61
CA ILE A 27 11.43 8.32 -13.19
C ILE A 27 11.85 7.17 -14.13
N ASP A 28 13.00 7.33 -14.79
CA ASP A 28 13.59 6.37 -15.73
C ASP A 28 14.20 5.15 -15.01
N ASP A 29 14.56 5.29 -13.73
CA ASP A 29 15.14 4.22 -12.90
C ASP A 29 14.07 3.36 -12.21
N LEU A 30 12.78 3.60 -12.46
CA LEU A 30 11.72 2.85 -11.80
C LEU A 30 11.70 1.39 -12.29
N PRO A 31 11.84 0.39 -11.40
CA PRO A 31 11.95 -1.02 -11.76
C PRO A 31 10.59 -1.64 -12.13
N PHE A 32 9.62 -0.83 -12.57
CA PHE A 32 8.29 -1.29 -12.91
C PHE A 32 7.67 -0.43 -14.02
N LYS A 33 6.92 -1.09 -14.90
CA LYS A 33 6.10 -0.39 -15.89
C LYS A 33 5.01 0.44 -15.19
N TYR A 34 4.96 1.72 -15.54
CA TYR A 34 3.94 2.67 -15.12
C TYR A 34 3.29 3.32 -16.35
N ASP A 35 2.12 3.90 -16.13
CA ASP A 35 1.43 4.72 -17.13
C ASP A 35 1.50 6.18 -16.69
N PHE A 36 1.91 7.06 -17.59
CA PHE A 36 2.04 8.49 -17.33
C PHE A 36 0.70 9.11 -16.94
N TYR A 37 -0.41 8.61 -17.48
CA TYR A 37 -1.76 9.06 -17.12
C TYR A 37 -2.04 8.83 -15.63
N PHE A 38 -1.76 7.63 -15.12
CA PHE A 38 -1.99 7.31 -13.70
C PHE A 38 -1.00 8.02 -12.78
N MET A 39 0.24 8.27 -13.21
CA MET A 39 1.17 9.13 -12.46
C MET A 39 0.67 10.56 -12.35
N LYS A 40 0.24 11.17 -13.46
CA LYS A 40 -0.32 12.53 -13.45
C LYS A 40 -1.54 12.63 -12.54
N LYS A 41 -2.37 11.58 -12.50
CA LYS A 41 -3.47 11.50 -11.53
C LYS A 41 -2.95 11.46 -10.10
N LEU A 42 -2.02 10.59 -9.74
CA LEU A 42 -1.45 10.55 -8.40
C LEU A 42 -0.84 11.91 -7.97
N PHE A 43 -0.18 12.61 -8.89
CA PHE A 43 0.34 13.96 -8.67
C PHE A 43 -0.79 14.97 -8.41
N SER A 44 -1.84 14.99 -9.25
CA SER A 44 -3.00 15.87 -9.06
C SER A 44 -3.74 15.62 -7.74
N LYS A 45 -3.61 14.41 -7.18
CA LYS A 45 -4.18 14.01 -5.90
C LYS A 45 -3.25 14.30 -4.71
N ASN A 46 -2.10 14.94 -4.96
CA ASN A 46 -1.07 15.26 -3.96
C ASN A 46 -0.51 14.02 -3.24
N LEU A 47 -0.47 12.86 -3.90
CA LEU A 47 0.06 11.60 -3.33
C LEU A 47 1.54 11.38 -3.70
N ILE A 48 1.97 11.98 -4.79
CA ILE A 48 3.35 11.99 -5.25
C ILE A 48 3.73 13.42 -5.65
N ASN A 49 5.02 13.71 -5.63
CA ASN A 49 5.61 14.91 -6.19
C ASN A 49 6.43 14.54 -7.43
N ILE A 50 6.40 15.38 -8.45
CA ILE A 50 7.18 15.21 -9.68
C ILE A 50 7.96 16.50 -9.90
N ARG A 51 9.28 16.41 -9.99
CA ARG A 51 10.18 17.54 -10.21
C ARG A 51 11.13 17.22 -11.34
N THR A 52 11.29 18.14 -12.27
CA THR A 52 12.33 18.04 -13.30
C THR A 52 13.52 18.87 -12.88
N GLU A 53 14.68 18.25 -12.80
CA GLU A 53 15.95 18.92 -12.55
C GLU A 53 16.73 18.96 -13.85
N ALA A 54 17.08 20.17 -14.30
CA ALA A 54 17.99 20.37 -15.42
C ALA A 54 19.40 20.61 -14.86
N LYS A 55 20.36 19.78 -15.24
CA LYS A 55 21.78 19.99 -14.96
C LYS A 55 22.52 20.32 -16.25
N PHE A 56 23.29 21.40 -16.21
CA PHE A 56 24.23 21.72 -17.27
C PHE A 56 25.44 20.78 -17.14
N ILE A 57 25.62 19.89 -18.12
CA ILE A 57 26.84 19.10 -18.25
C ILE A 57 27.84 19.92 -19.09
N GLU A 58 29.14 19.69 -18.89
CA GLU A 58 30.20 20.36 -19.67
C GLU A 58 29.93 20.24 -21.19
N ILE A 59 30.19 21.37 -21.88
CA ILE A 59 30.00 21.55 -23.33
C ILE A 59 28.52 21.55 -23.75
N GLY A 60 27.74 22.51 -23.24
CA GLY A 60 26.46 22.93 -23.83
C GLY A 60 25.31 21.91 -23.81
N ASN A 61 25.52 20.72 -23.25
CA ASN A 61 24.50 19.70 -23.13
C ASN A 61 23.75 19.86 -21.80
N ILE A 62 22.43 19.86 -21.88
CA ILE A 62 21.54 19.91 -20.72
C ILE A 62 21.05 18.49 -20.47
N GLU A 63 21.35 17.94 -19.29
CA GLU A 63 20.70 16.72 -18.81
C GLU A 63 19.44 17.11 -18.06
N GLU A 64 18.28 16.64 -18.52
CA GLU A 64 17.03 16.78 -17.79
C GLU A 64 16.69 15.45 -17.14
N THR A 65 16.65 15.42 -15.81
CA THR A 65 16.21 14.25 -15.05
C THR A 65 14.88 14.56 -14.38
N THR A 66 13.86 13.77 -14.68
CA THR A 66 12.58 13.86 -13.96
C THR A 66 12.63 12.96 -12.73
N LYS A 67 12.48 13.55 -11.56
CA LYS A 67 12.41 12.86 -10.28
C LYS A 67 10.99 12.76 -9.77
N ILE A 68 10.70 11.67 -9.09
CA ILE A 68 9.44 11.38 -8.41
C ILE A 68 9.71 11.08 -6.94
N SER A 69 8.87 11.60 -6.05
CA SER A 69 8.87 11.26 -4.63
C SER A 69 7.46 11.10 -4.09
N LEU A 70 7.33 10.41 -2.96
CA LEU A 70 6.07 10.35 -2.22
C LEU A 70 5.88 11.62 -1.41
N THR A 71 4.64 12.09 -1.28
CA THR A 71 4.29 13.12 -0.31
C THR A 71 4.02 12.49 1.05
N GLU A 72 4.08 13.27 2.12
CA GLU A 72 3.63 12.83 3.45
C GLU A 72 2.19 12.32 3.41
N TYR A 73 1.33 13.02 2.65
CA TYR A 73 -0.07 12.65 2.48
C TYR A 73 -0.22 11.30 1.76
N GLY A 74 0.54 11.05 0.68
CA GLY A 74 0.53 9.77 -0.04
C GLY A 74 0.96 8.59 0.82
N LEU A 75 1.95 8.83 1.68
CA LEU A 75 2.46 7.82 2.61
C LEU A 75 1.44 7.49 3.70
N LYS A 76 0.80 8.51 4.29
CA LYS A 76 -0.27 8.34 5.28
C LYS A 76 -1.50 7.65 4.68
N TYR A 77 -1.96 8.08 3.52
CA TYR A 77 -3.12 7.50 2.83
C TYR A 77 -2.95 5.99 2.60
N PHE A 78 -1.75 5.56 2.19
CA PHE A 78 -1.49 4.16 1.95
C PHE A 78 -1.39 3.34 3.24
N LYS A 79 -0.79 3.89 4.31
CA LYS A 79 -0.77 3.23 5.64
C LYS A 79 -2.18 2.99 6.13
N GLU A 80 -3.02 4.02 6.15
CA GLU A 80 -4.43 3.92 6.56
C GLU A 80 -5.21 2.89 5.72
N THR A 81 -5.04 2.92 4.40
CA THR A 81 -5.71 1.97 3.49
C THR A 81 -5.23 0.53 3.71
N THR A 82 -3.93 0.34 3.92
CA THR A 82 -3.32 -0.99 4.09
C THR A 82 -3.66 -1.58 5.45
N GLU A 83 -3.55 -0.80 6.52
CA GLU A 83 -3.92 -1.22 7.88
C GLU A 83 -5.40 -1.55 7.97
N ARG A 84 -6.26 -0.74 7.35
CA ARG A 84 -7.70 -1.01 7.30
C ARG A 84 -8.01 -2.32 6.59
N ASN A 85 -7.45 -2.56 5.41
CA ASN A 85 -7.62 -3.82 4.69
C ASN A 85 -7.07 -5.02 5.47
N PHE A 86 -5.93 -4.87 6.14
CA PHE A 86 -5.33 -5.95 6.94
C PHE A 86 -6.19 -6.29 8.16
N ASN A 87 -6.72 -5.28 8.86
CA ASN A 87 -7.61 -5.46 9.99
C ASN A 87 -8.95 -6.09 9.59
N GLU A 88 -9.51 -5.69 8.45
CA GLU A 88 -10.72 -6.31 7.89
C GLU A 88 -10.48 -7.77 7.53
N LEU A 89 -9.35 -8.10 6.89
CA LEU A 89 -9.00 -9.48 6.55
C LEU A 89 -8.75 -10.34 7.80
N LYS A 90 -8.05 -9.79 8.80
CA LYS A 90 -7.82 -10.46 10.09
C LYS A 90 -9.13 -10.72 10.83
N SER A 91 -10.03 -9.73 10.88
CA SER A 91 -11.36 -9.87 11.48
C SER A 91 -12.20 -10.93 10.77
N PHE A 92 -12.15 -10.95 9.44
CA PHE A 92 -12.84 -11.95 8.63
C PHE A 92 -12.34 -13.37 8.91
N LEU A 93 -11.02 -13.57 8.96
CA LEU A 93 -10.41 -14.87 9.27
C LEU A 93 -10.75 -15.34 10.69
N ILE A 94 -10.68 -14.44 11.68
CA ILE A 94 -11.03 -14.76 13.07
C ILE A 94 -12.51 -15.18 13.16
N LYS A 95 -13.42 -14.38 12.58
CA LYS A 95 -14.86 -14.66 12.63
C LYS A 95 -15.25 -15.93 11.85
N SER A 96 -14.61 -16.18 10.71
CA SER A 96 -15.03 -17.27 9.82
C SER A 96 -14.39 -18.61 10.18
N PHE A 97 -13.20 -18.62 10.78
CA PHE A 97 -12.47 -19.86 11.07
C PHE A 97 -12.26 -20.09 12.57
N PHE A 98 -11.81 -19.06 13.30
CA PHE A 98 -11.42 -19.25 14.71
C PHE A 98 -12.63 -19.33 15.65
N VAL A 99 -13.62 -18.46 15.47
CA VAL A 99 -14.84 -18.43 16.31
C VAL A 99 -15.62 -19.75 16.23
N PRO A 100 -15.92 -20.32 15.05
CA PRO A 100 -16.65 -21.59 14.96
C PRO A 100 -15.91 -22.76 15.62
N VAL A 101 -14.58 -22.83 15.46
CA VAL A 101 -13.75 -23.90 16.03
C VAL A 101 -13.72 -23.83 17.57
N VAL A 102 -13.57 -22.63 18.13
CA VAL A 102 -13.58 -22.41 19.58
C VAL A 102 -14.97 -22.73 20.15
N VAL A 103 -16.04 -22.23 19.53
CA VAL A 103 -17.42 -22.49 19.98
C VAL A 103 -17.74 -23.99 19.93
N SER A 104 -17.35 -24.69 18.86
CA SER A 104 -17.55 -26.14 18.72
C SER A 104 -16.79 -26.93 19.78
N SER A 105 -15.55 -26.53 20.09
CA SER A 105 -14.72 -27.23 21.09
C SER A 105 -15.29 -27.05 22.50
N LEU A 106 -15.70 -25.82 22.84
CA LEU A 106 -16.34 -25.50 24.12
C LEU A 106 -17.66 -26.23 24.32
N THR A 107 -18.51 -26.25 23.29
CA THR A 107 -19.78 -26.99 23.33
C THR A 107 -19.54 -28.48 23.49
N THR A 108 -18.56 -29.05 22.77
CA THR A 108 -18.22 -30.48 22.90
C THR A 108 -17.77 -30.82 24.32
N LEU A 109 -16.86 -30.04 24.90
CA LEU A 109 -16.40 -30.21 26.29
C LEU A 109 -17.54 -30.10 27.30
N LEU A 110 -18.40 -29.09 27.15
CA LEU A 110 -19.58 -28.92 28.00
C LEU A 110 -20.54 -30.10 27.90
N THR A 111 -20.84 -30.58 26.68
CA THR A 111 -21.70 -31.76 26.49
C THR A 111 -21.09 -33.01 27.11
N MET A 112 -19.77 -33.23 27.00
CA MET A 112 -19.09 -34.35 27.65
C MET A 112 -19.17 -34.26 29.17
N TRP A 113 -18.96 -33.08 29.74
CA TRP A 113 -19.07 -32.86 31.18
C TRP A 113 -20.46 -33.13 31.71
N VAL A 114 -21.49 -32.61 31.04
CA VAL A 114 -22.90 -32.85 31.43
C VAL A 114 -23.25 -34.34 31.32
N LYS A 115 -22.81 -35.04 30.27
CA LYS A 115 -23.02 -36.48 30.10
C LYS A 115 -22.27 -37.35 31.11
N SER A 116 -21.22 -36.81 31.74
CA SER A 116 -20.44 -37.54 32.75
C SER A 116 -20.98 -37.32 34.16
N PHE A 117 -21.84 -36.32 34.36
CA PHE A 117 -22.43 -35.96 35.65
C PHE A 117 -23.88 -36.44 35.83
N PHE A 118 -24.61 -36.70 34.73
CA PHE A 118 -25.95 -37.27 34.67
C PHE A 118 -25.91 -38.67 34.07
#